data_AF-A0A7K2MYK8-F1
#
_entry.id   AF-A0A7K2MYK8-F1
#
_cell.length_a   1.000
_cell.length_b   1.000
_cell.length_c   1.000
_cell.angle_alpha   90.00
_cell.angle_beta   90.00
_cell.angle_gamma   90.00
#
_symmetry.space_group_name_H-M   'P 1'
#
loop_
_entity.id
_entity.type
_entity.pdbx_description
1 polymer ?
#
loop_
_entity_poly.entity_id
_entity_poly.type
_entity_poly.pdbx_seq_one_letter_code
_entity_poly.pdbx_strand_id
1 'polypeptide(L)'
;IDYVVRDSRRYWEVMARARYFVNNVNFPDHIVKRPGQIHLQTHHGTPLKRMGLDQQAYPAAARGMDFARLLDRVDRWDVSVSSNQHSTKQWERAYPGSYESLEAGYPRNDRYYGTGAEDIAAIRARLGIAPGRTALLYAPTHRDYRTGWTPSFDLARLARALGDDFVLLVRTHYFYDRNPELSDLAARGAVVDVSRHPSVEDLCLAADALVADYSSITFDYANLDRPIVIYADDWEIYSQVRGVTFDLLSGRPGDTPGAVATTEDELIDTFRSGRWRGTEAAALRAAFRERFCQYDDGHAAERVVRHF
;
A
#
# COMPACT_ATOMS: atom_id res chain seq x y z
N ILE A 1 -12.18 -23.08 1.21
CA ILE A 1 -10.77 -22.84 1.65
C ILE A 1 -10.64 -23.49 3.01
N ASP A 2 -9.64 -24.34 3.23
CA ASP A 2 -9.37 -24.89 4.57
C ASP A 2 -8.83 -23.76 5.46
N TYR A 3 -9.45 -23.55 6.62
CA TYR A 3 -9.06 -22.50 7.56
C TYR A 3 -9.17 -23.00 8.99
N VAL A 4 -8.43 -22.35 9.89
CA VAL A 4 -8.47 -22.59 11.33
C VAL A 4 -8.81 -21.29 12.05
N VAL A 5 -9.63 -21.38 13.10
CA VAL A 5 -9.91 -20.23 13.96
C VAL A 5 -8.74 -20.04 14.92
N ARG A 6 -8.25 -18.81 15.06
CA ARG A 6 -7.16 -18.48 15.99
C ARG A 6 -7.49 -18.97 17.41
N ASP A 7 -6.48 -19.45 18.12
CA ASP A 7 -6.56 -19.96 19.50
C ASP A 7 -7.39 -21.26 19.68
N SER A 8 -7.96 -21.82 18.61
CA SER A 8 -8.61 -23.14 18.65
C SER A 8 -7.58 -24.28 18.78
N ARG A 9 -8.04 -25.47 19.20
CA ARG A 9 -7.19 -26.68 19.26
C ARG A 9 -6.51 -26.96 17.91
N ARG A 10 -7.25 -26.88 16.80
CA ARG A 10 -6.71 -27.12 15.45
C ARG A 10 -5.67 -26.07 15.06
N TYR A 11 -5.84 -24.81 15.48
CA TYR A 11 -4.82 -23.77 15.30
C TYR A 11 -3.51 -24.17 15.98
N TRP A 12 -3.54 -24.58 17.25
CA TRP A 12 -2.35 -25.00 17.97
C TRP A 12 -1.69 -26.25 17.37
N GLU A 13 -2.49 -27.21 16.90
CA GLU A 13 -2.00 -28.40 16.19
C GLU A 13 -1.25 -28.01 14.91
N VAL A 14 -1.77 -27.06 14.11
CA VAL A 14 -1.11 -26.57 12.90
C VAL A 14 0.15 -25.77 13.25
N MET A 15 0.07 -24.83 14.20
CA MET A 15 1.23 -24.02 14.62
C MET A 15 2.36 -24.89 15.19
N ALA A 16 2.06 -26.03 15.81
CA ALA A 16 3.07 -26.93 16.35
C ALA A 16 3.71 -27.86 15.30
N ARG A 17 3.04 -28.11 14.16
CA ARG A 17 3.43 -29.17 13.21
C ARG A 17 3.79 -28.66 11.82
N ALA A 18 3.33 -27.47 11.42
CA ALA A 18 3.65 -26.91 10.12
C ALA A 18 5.16 -26.69 9.99
N ARG A 19 5.67 -26.88 8.78
CA ARG A 19 7.07 -26.60 8.43
C ARG A 19 7.27 -25.17 7.95
N TYR A 20 6.31 -24.61 7.21
CA TYR A 20 6.40 -23.28 6.61
C TYR A 20 5.37 -22.34 7.22
N PHE A 21 5.82 -21.17 7.65
CA PHE A 21 5.01 -20.09 8.20
C PHE A 21 5.19 -18.86 7.32
N VAL A 22 4.16 -18.50 6.56
CA VAL A 22 4.17 -17.33 5.68
C VAL A 22 3.30 -16.24 6.28
N ASN A 23 3.84 -15.03 6.41
CA ASN A 23 3.11 -13.88 6.97
C ASN A 23 3.55 -12.58 6.30
N ASN A 24 2.69 -11.55 6.31
CA ASN A 24 2.97 -10.20 5.81
C ASN A 24 3.06 -9.15 6.94
N VAL A 25 2.81 -9.59 8.17
CA VAL A 25 2.99 -8.84 9.42
C VAL A 25 3.80 -9.73 10.37
N ASN A 26 3.47 -9.85 11.65
CA ASN A 26 4.16 -10.74 12.57
C ASN A 26 3.22 -11.78 13.17
N PHE A 27 3.75 -12.96 13.48
CA PHE A 27 3.07 -13.90 14.38
C PHE A 27 3.09 -13.35 15.82
N PRO A 28 2.08 -13.69 16.64
CA PRO A 28 2.01 -13.26 18.04
C PRO A 28 3.28 -13.60 18.85
N ASP A 29 3.55 -12.80 19.88
CA ASP A 29 4.74 -12.95 20.73
C ASP A 29 4.81 -14.33 21.43
N HIS A 30 3.66 -14.94 21.74
CA HIS A 30 3.59 -16.24 22.41
C HIS A 30 3.88 -17.44 21.49
N ILE A 31 4.08 -17.23 20.19
CA ILE A 31 4.45 -18.30 19.25
C ILE A 31 5.94 -18.59 19.36
N VAL A 32 6.27 -19.83 19.72
CA VAL A 32 7.64 -20.33 19.79
C VAL A 32 8.00 -21.05 18.49
N LYS A 33 9.00 -20.54 17.77
CA LYS A 33 9.56 -21.19 16.59
C LYS A 33 10.29 -22.48 16.99
N ARG A 34 9.95 -23.60 16.37
CA ARG A 34 10.53 -24.92 16.64
C ARG A 34 11.66 -25.23 15.65
N PRO A 35 12.62 -26.10 16.04
CA PRO A 35 13.63 -26.59 15.09
C PRO A 35 12.98 -27.20 13.84
N GLY A 36 13.49 -26.82 12.66
CA GLY A 36 12.99 -27.27 11.36
C GLY A 36 11.81 -26.46 10.79
N GLN A 37 11.27 -25.50 11.54
CA GLN A 37 10.29 -24.54 11.01
C GLN A 37 10.99 -23.40 10.26
N ILE A 38 10.36 -22.97 9.18
CA ILE A 38 10.79 -21.88 8.30
C ILE A 38 9.75 -20.76 8.38
N HIS A 39 10.16 -19.57 8.78
CA HIS A 39 9.34 -18.37 8.87
C HIS A 39 9.72 -17.42 7.74
N LEU A 40 8.80 -17.26 6.78
CA LEU A 40 8.89 -16.33 5.67
C LEU A 40 8.11 -15.05 6.01
N GLN A 41 8.82 -13.93 6.09
CA GLN A 41 8.25 -12.60 6.18
C GLN A 41 8.12 -12.01 4.78
N THR A 42 6.89 -11.76 4.35
CA THR A 42 6.59 -11.15 3.03
C THR A 42 6.46 -9.64 3.09
N HIS A 43 6.39 -9.04 4.29
CA HIS A 43 6.09 -7.61 4.48
C HIS A 43 4.82 -7.17 3.75
N HIS A 44 4.54 -5.86 3.71
CA HIS A 44 3.28 -5.33 3.15
C HIS A 44 3.47 -4.01 2.39
N GLY A 45 4.62 -3.86 1.74
CA GLY A 45 4.88 -2.77 0.80
C GLY A 45 6.21 -2.06 1.03
N THR A 46 6.66 -1.34 0.01
CA THR A 46 7.90 -0.54 0.05
C THR A 46 7.80 0.58 1.10
N PRO A 47 8.80 0.76 1.98
CA PRO A 47 8.74 1.76 3.05
C PRO A 47 9.10 3.16 2.56
N LEU A 48 8.10 4.06 2.56
CA LEU A 48 8.33 5.50 2.58
C LEU A 48 8.62 6.00 4.00
N LYS A 49 7.77 5.62 4.97
CA LYS A 49 7.93 6.01 6.37
C LYS A 49 9.05 5.21 7.05
N ARG A 50 9.67 5.78 8.08
CA ARG A 50 10.62 5.05 8.95
C ARG A 50 9.88 3.94 9.69
N MET A 51 10.51 2.77 9.81
CA MET A 51 9.91 1.54 10.34
C MET A 51 10.87 0.86 11.31
N GLY A 52 10.37 -0.08 12.11
CA GLY A 52 11.20 -0.86 13.03
C GLY A 52 12.06 0.01 13.95
N LEU A 53 13.33 -0.36 14.12
CA LEU A 53 14.28 0.38 14.96
C LEU A 53 14.49 1.83 14.53
N ASP A 54 14.33 2.15 13.23
CA ASP A 54 14.46 3.54 12.75
C ASP A 54 13.41 4.48 13.38
N GLN A 55 12.31 3.94 13.92
CA GLN A 55 11.32 4.75 14.63
C GLN A 55 11.80 5.25 16.00
N GLN A 56 12.89 4.72 16.56
CA GLN A 56 13.47 5.21 17.83
C GLN A 56 13.79 6.71 17.79
N ALA A 57 14.15 7.25 16.62
CA ALA A 57 14.40 8.67 16.42
C ALA A 57 13.12 9.53 16.37
N TYR A 58 11.94 8.92 16.41
CA TYR A 58 10.64 9.57 16.21
C TYR A 58 9.67 9.21 17.36
N PRO A 59 9.77 9.88 18.53
CA PRO A 59 9.05 9.48 19.74
C PRO A 59 7.53 9.39 19.61
N ALA A 60 6.93 10.26 18.79
CA ALA A 60 5.48 10.24 18.53
C ALA A 60 5.06 8.97 17.76
N ALA A 61 5.86 8.54 16.78
CA ALA A 61 5.63 7.31 16.02
C ALA A 61 5.97 6.05 16.82
N ALA A 62 7.01 6.11 17.67
CA ALA A 62 7.46 5.00 18.52
C ALA A 62 6.58 4.75 19.75
N ARG A 63 5.57 5.59 19.99
CA ARG A 63 4.74 5.50 21.20
C ARG A 63 4.05 4.13 21.29
N GLY A 64 4.34 3.40 22.37
CA GLY A 64 3.78 2.07 22.62
C GLY A 64 4.51 0.92 21.91
N MET A 65 5.61 1.19 21.22
CA MET A 65 6.46 0.14 20.67
C MET A 65 7.36 -0.47 21.74
N ASP A 66 7.54 -1.78 21.65
CA ASP A 66 8.54 -2.53 22.38
C ASP A 66 9.58 -3.03 21.38
N PHE A 67 10.73 -2.35 21.34
CA PHE A 67 11.80 -2.66 20.39
C PHE A 67 12.52 -3.97 20.71
N ALA A 68 12.55 -4.39 21.99
CA ALA A 68 13.12 -5.69 22.36
C ALA A 68 12.25 -6.82 21.79
N ARG A 69 10.93 -6.74 22.01
CA ARG A 69 9.98 -7.68 21.40
C ARG A 69 9.97 -7.62 19.89
N LEU A 70 10.21 -6.44 19.30
CA LEU A 70 10.36 -6.35 17.85
C LEU A 70 11.53 -7.21 17.39
N LEU A 71 12.70 -7.11 18.03
CA LEU A 71 13.87 -7.93 17.71
C LEU A 71 13.62 -9.42 17.94
N ASP A 72 12.96 -9.79 19.05
CA ASP A 72 12.56 -11.18 19.31
C ASP A 72 11.68 -11.74 18.16
N ARG A 73 10.83 -10.90 17.55
CA ARG A 73 10.03 -11.33 16.38
C ARG A 73 10.89 -11.50 15.14
N VAL A 74 11.81 -10.58 14.89
CA VAL A 74 12.72 -10.58 13.74
C VAL A 74 13.66 -11.77 13.79
N ASP A 75 14.15 -12.15 14.98
CA ASP A 75 15.01 -13.33 15.19
C ASP A 75 14.31 -14.65 14.83
N ARG A 76 12.98 -14.65 14.70
CA ARG A 76 12.25 -15.82 14.22
C ARG A 76 12.27 -15.94 12.69
N TRP A 77 12.51 -14.87 11.94
CA TRP A 77 12.45 -14.91 10.48
C TRP A 77 13.64 -15.70 9.93
N ASP A 78 13.39 -16.55 8.93
CA ASP A 78 14.44 -17.21 8.14
C ASP A 78 14.66 -16.48 6.82
N VAL A 79 13.57 -15.97 6.22
CA VAL A 79 13.58 -15.29 4.93
C VAL A 79 12.70 -14.04 5.00
N SER A 80 13.17 -12.94 4.42
CA SER A 80 12.49 -11.64 4.33
C SER A 80 12.40 -11.19 2.88
N VAL A 81 11.19 -11.14 2.31
CA VAL A 81 10.96 -10.76 0.91
C VAL A 81 11.11 -9.25 0.71
N SER A 82 11.67 -8.85 -0.43
CA SER A 82 11.82 -7.46 -0.85
C SER A 82 11.39 -7.26 -2.31
N SER A 83 10.78 -6.12 -2.62
CA SER A 83 10.35 -5.73 -3.99
C SER A 83 11.37 -4.92 -4.77
N ASN A 84 12.37 -4.36 -4.09
CA ASN A 84 13.37 -3.47 -4.68
C ASN A 84 14.56 -3.29 -3.73
N GLN A 85 15.69 -2.84 -4.27
CA GLN A 85 16.92 -2.59 -3.51
C GLN A 85 16.73 -1.59 -2.36
N HIS A 86 15.84 -0.62 -2.54
CA HIS A 86 15.49 0.32 -1.48
C HIS A 86 14.90 -0.41 -0.27
N SER A 87 13.90 -1.26 -0.49
CA SER A 87 13.25 -2.05 0.55
C SER A 87 14.23 -2.99 1.22
N THR A 88 15.11 -3.67 0.46
CA THR A 88 16.16 -4.55 1.01
C THR A 88 17.00 -3.80 2.04
N LYS A 89 17.56 -2.64 1.64
CA LYS A 89 18.39 -1.80 2.51
C LYS A 89 17.62 -1.27 3.72
N GLN A 90 16.35 -0.88 3.55
CA GLN A 90 15.54 -0.39 4.67
C GLN A 90 15.19 -1.51 5.65
N TRP A 91 14.88 -2.72 5.19
CA TRP A 91 14.54 -3.86 6.04
C TRP A 91 15.73 -4.36 6.84
N GLU A 92 16.88 -4.53 6.22
CA GLU A 92 18.12 -4.94 6.90
C GLU A 92 18.52 -3.97 8.02
N ARG A 93 18.30 -2.67 7.79
CA ARG A 93 18.56 -1.63 8.79
C ARG A 93 17.48 -1.54 9.86
N ALA A 94 16.20 -1.51 9.49
CA ALA A 94 15.08 -1.29 10.40
C ALA A 94 14.76 -2.53 11.25
N TYR A 95 15.06 -3.71 10.73
CA TYR A 95 14.79 -5.01 11.34
C TYR A 95 16.07 -5.85 11.25
N PRO A 96 17.13 -5.54 12.01
CA PRO A 96 18.36 -6.31 11.96
C PRO A 96 18.10 -7.73 12.48
N GLY A 97 18.61 -8.74 11.76
CA GLY A 97 18.46 -10.16 12.09
C GLY A 97 19.34 -11.04 11.21
N SER A 98 19.29 -12.36 11.42
CA SER A 98 20.07 -13.34 10.66
C SER A 98 19.33 -13.96 9.47
N TYR A 99 18.19 -13.39 9.07
CA TYR A 99 17.40 -13.88 7.95
C TYR A 99 18.08 -13.61 6.60
N GLU A 100 17.69 -14.36 5.59
CA GLU A 100 18.04 -14.08 4.19
C GLU A 100 17.09 -13.02 3.60
N SER A 101 17.66 -11.98 2.99
CA SER A 101 16.90 -11.04 2.16
C SER A 101 16.61 -11.65 0.78
N LEU A 102 15.34 -11.95 0.49
CA LEU A 102 14.91 -12.53 -0.78
C LEU A 102 14.33 -11.46 -1.71
N GLU A 103 15.12 -11.04 -2.69
CA GLU A 103 14.78 -10.04 -3.70
C GLU A 103 13.92 -10.64 -4.83
N ALA A 104 12.63 -10.85 -4.55
CA ALA A 104 11.72 -11.60 -5.42
C ALA A 104 10.54 -10.79 -5.98
N GLY A 105 10.32 -9.53 -5.57
CA GLY A 105 9.04 -8.86 -5.81
C GLY A 105 8.01 -9.26 -4.76
N TYR A 106 6.86 -8.58 -4.71
CA TYR A 106 5.79 -8.98 -3.79
C TYR A 106 4.79 -9.91 -4.47
N PRO A 107 4.52 -11.12 -3.93
CA PRO A 107 3.55 -12.07 -4.49
C PRO A 107 2.15 -11.47 -4.78
N ARG A 108 1.71 -10.48 -4.00
CA ARG A 108 0.42 -9.81 -4.25
C ARG A 108 0.40 -9.01 -5.55
N ASN A 109 1.54 -8.49 -5.99
CA ASN A 109 1.66 -7.67 -7.19
C ASN A 109 1.64 -8.51 -8.46
N ASP A 110 1.84 -9.83 -8.38
CA ASP A 110 1.73 -10.72 -9.56
C ASP A 110 0.38 -10.58 -10.26
N ARG A 111 -0.67 -10.25 -9.49
CA ARG A 111 -2.01 -9.98 -9.99
C ARG A 111 -2.04 -8.83 -11.01
N TYR A 112 -1.12 -7.87 -10.94
CA TYR A 112 -1.05 -6.76 -11.90
C TYR A 112 -0.55 -7.17 -13.29
N TYR A 113 0.22 -8.26 -13.37
CA TYR A 113 0.84 -8.73 -14.61
C TYR A 113 0.01 -9.83 -15.28
N GLY A 114 -0.68 -10.65 -14.47
CA GLY A 114 -1.47 -11.78 -14.97
C GLY A 114 -2.93 -11.47 -15.31
N THR A 115 -3.44 -10.26 -15.01
CA THR A 115 -4.87 -9.94 -15.19
C THR A 115 -5.13 -9.32 -16.57
N GLY A 116 -5.99 -9.97 -17.36
CA GLY A 116 -6.36 -9.50 -18.69
C GLY A 116 -7.46 -8.43 -18.71
N ALA A 117 -7.72 -7.86 -19.89
CA ALA A 117 -8.72 -6.80 -20.07
C ALA A 117 -10.15 -7.25 -19.71
N GLU A 118 -10.51 -8.51 -19.98
CA GLU A 118 -11.84 -9.06 -19.65
C GLU A 118 -12.06 -9.14 -18.13
N ASP A 119 -11.05 -9.59 -17.38
CA ASP A 119 -11.09 -9.62 -15.92
C ASP A 119 -11.18 -8.21 -15.33
N ILE A 120 -10.42 -7.25 -15.88
CA ILE A 120 -10.50 -5.85 -15.47
C ILE A 120 -11.90 -5.29 -15.73
N ALA A 121 -12.50 -5.57 -16.89
CA ALA A 121 -13.87 -5.17 -17.21
C ALA A 121 -14.87 -5.79 -16.23
N ALA A 122 -14.71 -7.06 -15.85
CA ALA A 122 -15.54 -7.73 -14.86
C ALA A 122 -15.37 -7.15 -13.46
N ILE A 123 -14.15 -6.76 -13.05
CA ILE A 123 -13.92 -6.03 -11.79
C ILE A 123 -14.64 -4.68 -11.83
N ARG A 124 -14.46 -3.90 -12.91
CA ARG A 124 -15.11 -2.58 -13.08
C ARG A 124 -16.63 -2.69 -13.02
N ALA A 125 -17.21 -3.68 -13.69
CA ALA A 125 -18.65 -3.93 -13.67
C ALA A 125 -19.16 -4.26 -12.25
N ARG A 126 -18.44 -5.11 -11.49
CA ARG A 126 -18.79 -5.43 -10.09
C ARG A 126 -18.69 -4.22 -9.15
N LEU A 127 -17.81 -3.27 -9.46
CA LEU A 127 -17.67 -2.00 -8.74
C LEU A 127 -18.68 -0.93 -9.19
N GLY A 128 -19.53 -1.21 -10.19
CA GLY A 128 -20.50 -0.25 -10.71
C GLY A 128 -19.88 0.85 -11.59
N ILE A 129 -18.67 0.64 -12.10
CA ILE A 129 -17.97 1.60 -12.97
C ILE A 129 -18.52 1.44 -14.39
N ALA A 130 -19.24 2.46 -14.87
CA ALA A 130 -19.78 2.46 -16.23
C ALA A 130 -18.67 2.50 -17.31
N PRO A 131 -18.90 1.89 -18.49
CA PRO A 131 -17.97 1.97 -19.61
C PRO A 131 -17.62 3.42 -19.97
N GLY A 132 -16.35 3.68 -20.30
CA GLY A 132 -15.89 5.01 -20.70
C GLY A 132 -15.62 5.99 -19.54
N ARG A 133 -16.03 5.69 -18.30
CA ARG A 133 -15.70 6.51 -17.13
C ARG A 133 -14.24 6.32 -16.73
N THR A 134 -13.56 7.40 -16.39
CA THR A 134 -12.21 7.39 -15.79
C THR A 134 -12.33 7.13 -14.28
N ALA A 135 -11.80 6.00 -13.80
CA ALA A 135 -11.83 5.64 -12.39
C ALA A 135 -10.63 6.21 -11.63
N LEU A 136 -10.87 7.02 -10.61
CA LEU A 136 -9.86 7.52 -9.67
C LEU A 136 -9.95 6.75 -8.36
N LEU A 137 -8.89 6.06 -7.98
CA LEU A 137 -8.80 5.45 -6.65
C LEU A 137 -8.18 6.45 -5.68
N TYR A 138 -8.94 6.92 -4.69
CA TYR A 138 -8.41 7.68 -3.57
C TYR A 138 -8.16 6.76 -2.38
N ALA A 139 -6.89 6.62 -1.98
CA ALA A 139 -6.45 5.70 -0.93
C ALA A 139 -5.45 6.38 0.04
N PRO A 140 -5.93 7.26 0.95
CA PRO A 140 -5.07 7.98 1.89
C PRO A 140 -4.52 7.08 3.01
N THR A 141 -3.38 7.47 3.57
CA THR A 141 -2.78 6.82 4.76
C THR A 141 -3.56 7.12 6.04
N HIS A 142 -3.49 6.17 6.97
CA HIS A 142 -3.88 6.41 8.36
C HIS A 142 -3.01 7.51 8.98
N ARG A 143 -3.63 8.43 9.73
CA ARG A 143 -2.95 9.45 10.53
C ARG A 143 -2.97 9.04 12.01
N ASP A 144 -1.81 8.72 12.58
CA ASP A 144 -1.70 8.26 13.98
C ASP A 144 -2.08 9.33 15.02
N TYR A 145 -2.18 10.59 14.58
CA TYR A 145 -2.52 11.74 15.41
C TYR A 145 -3.97 12.26 15.20
N ARG A 146 -4.78 11.59 14.38
CA ARG A 146 -6.21 11.92 14.19
C ARG A 146 -7.08 10.79 14.76
N THR A 147 -8.18 11.14 15.43
CA THR A 147 -9.20 10.17 15.83
C THR A 147 -10.22 9.99 14.71
N GLY A 148 -10.26 8.79 14.13
CA GLY A 148 -11.13 8.50 12.99
C GLY A 148 -10.60 9.02 11.65
N TRP A 149 -11.36 8.78 10.59
CA TRP A 149 -11.04 9.27 9.25
C TRP A 149 -11.86 10.51 8.93
N THR A 150 -11.15 11.55 8.52
CA THR A 150 -11.70 12.74 7.88
C THR A 150 -10.96 12.90 6.56
N PRO A 151 -11.66 12.99 5.41
CA PRO A 151 -11.00 13.26 4.15
C PRO A 151 -10.20 14.56 4.23
N SER A 152 -9.04 14.61 3.58
CA SER A 152 -8.21 15.83 3.57
C SER A 152 -8.74 16.92 2.62
N PHE A 153 -9.84 16.67 1.90
CA PHE A 153 -10.52 17.60 0.99
C PHE A 153 -11.99 17.21 0.80
N ASP A 154 -12.83 18.09 0.25
CA ASP A 154 -14.25 17.79 0.02
C ASP A 154 -14.41 16.86 -1.20
N LEU A 155 -14.65 15.57 -0.91
CA LEU A 155 -14.87 14.54 -1.92
C LEU A 155 -16.03 14.88 -2.87
N ALA A 156 -17.09 15.52 -2.35
CA ALA A 156 -18.24 15.91 -3.15
C ALA A 156 -17.90 17.09 -4.07
N ARG A 157 -17.06 18.02 -3.61
CA ARG A 157 -16.55 19.12 -4.43
C ARG A 157 -15.65 18.60 -5.54
N LEU A 158 -14.73 17.69 -5.25
CA LEU A 158 -13.91 17.04 -6.28
C LEU A 158 -14.80 16.31 -7.30
N ALA A 159 -15.73 15.46 -6.85
CA ALA A 159 -16.64 14.74 -7.74
C ALA A 159 -17.45 15.69 -8.64
N ARG A 160 -18.00 16.77 -8.09
CA ARG A 160 -18.72 17.80 -8.87
C ARG A 160 -17.82 18.52 -9.87
N ALA A 161 -16.58 18.84 -9.50
CA ALA A 161 -15.65 19.58 -10.35
C ALA A 161 -15.14 18.73 -11.54
N LEU A 162 -15.00 17.42 -11.34
CA LEU A 162 -14.60 16.47 -12.37
C LEU A 162 -15.77 16.01 -13.25
N GLY A 163 -16.99 16.01 -12.70
CA GLY A 163 -18.22 15.72 -13.43
C GLY A 163 -18.31 14.27 -13.89
N ASP A 164 -19.14 14.06 -14.92
CA ASP A 164 -19.54 12.74 -15.37
C ASP A 164 -18.51 11.98 -16.24
N ASP A 165 -17.30 12.49 -16.35
CA ASP A 165 -16.21 11.75 -16.97
C ASP A 165 -15.46 10.88 -15.95
N PHE A 166 -15.59 11.17 -14.65
CA PHE A 166 -14.79 10.55 -13.59
C PHE A 166 -15.65 9.84 -12.55
N VAL A 167 -15.23 8.66 -12.09
CA VAL A 167 -15.80 8.01 -10.91
C VAL A 167 -14.75 7.94 -9.81
N LEU A 168 -15.10 8.39 -8.61
CA LEU A 168 -14.19 8.41 -7.47
C LEU A 168 -14.43 7.18 -6.59
N LEU A 169 -13.47 6.26 -6.58
CA LEU A 169 -13.43 5.11 -5.67
C LEU A 169 -12.70 5.53 -4.39
N VAL A 170 -13.36 5.47 -3.25
CA VAL A 170 -12.77 5.89 -1.97
C VAL A 170 -12.45 4.67 -1.12
N ARG A 171 -11.17 4.50 -0.77
CA ARG A 171 -10.66 3.44 0.09
C ARG A 171 -10.15 4.03 1.39
N THR A 172 -10.95 3.97 2.46
CA THR A 172 -10.45 4.29 3.79
C THR A 172 -9.56 3.17 4.33
N HIS A 173 -8.69 3.51 5.28
CA HIS A 173 -7.88 2.51 5.98
C HIS A 173 -8.78 1.57 6.80
N TYR A 174 -8.40 0.29 6.89
CA TYR A 174 -9.18 -0.74 7.59
C TYR A 174 -9.25 -0.56 9.13
N PHE A 175 -8.50 0.40 9.68
CA PHE A 175 -8.57 0.75 11.11
C PHE A 175 -9.76 1.65 11.43
N TYR A 176 -10.39 2.24 10.41
CA TYR A 176 -11.52 3.13 10.60
C TYR A 176 -12.82 2.36 10.52
N ASP A 177 -13.73 2.68 11.45
CA ASP A 177 -15.13 2.28 11.35
C ASP A 177 -15.80 2.93 10.14
N ARG A 178 -17.02 2.47 9.82
CA ARG A 178 -17.84 3.10 8.76
C ARG A 178 -17.97 4.59 9.03
N ASN A 179 -17.52 5.40 8.07
CA ASN A 179 -17.72 6.84 8.09
C ASN A 179 -19.14 7.17 7.55
N PRO A 180 -20.02 7.82 8.34
CA PRO A 180 -21.38 8.15 7.92
C PRO A 180 -21.44 9.13 6.74
N GLU A 181 -20.53 10.10 6.68
CA GLU A 181 -20.43 11.08 5.59
C GLU A 181 -20.06 10.39 4.28
N LEU A 182 -19.07 9.49 4.29
CA LEU A 182 -18.74 8.68 3.12
C LEU A 182 -19.91 7.81 2.66
N SER A 183 -20.63 7.21 3.61
CA SER A 183 -21.81 6.38 3.32
C SER A 183 -22.93 7.20 2.66
N ASP A 184 -23.14 8.43 3.12
CA ASP A 184 -24.10 9.37 2.55
C ASP A 184 -23.69 9.86 1.16
N LEU A 185 -22.42 10.20 0.94
CA LEU A 185 -21.90 10.53 -0.39
C LEU A 185 -22.05 9.38 -1.38
N ALA A 186 -21.79 8.14 -0.93
CA ALA A 186 -21.98 6.95 -1.74
C ALA A 186 -23.46 6.71 -2.07
N ALA A 187 -24.36 6.89 -1.10
CA ALA A 187 -25.80 6.75 -1.32
C ALA A 187 -26.36 7.77 -2.32
N ARG A 188 -25.75 8.96 -2.43
CA ARG A 188 -26.09 9.99 -3.41
C ARG A 188 -25.43 9.77 -4.78
N GLY A 189 -24.59 8.75 -4.93
CA GLY A 189 -23.85 8.46 -6.15
C GLY A 189 -22.69 9.41 -6.44
N ALA A 190 -22.25 10.23 -5.47
CA ALA A 190 -21.13 11.15 -5.65
C ALA A 190 -19.77 10.42 -5.68
N VAL A 191 -19.68 9.28 -4.98
CA VAL A 191 -18.48 8.44 -4.89
C VAL A 191 -18.88 6.96 -4.80
N VAL A 192 -17.92 6.05 -4.96
CA VAL A 192 -18.07 4.63 -4.66
C VAL A 192 -17.21 4.30 -3.44
N ASP A 193 -17.84 3.95 -2.32
CA ASP A 193 -17.11 3.48 -1.13
C ASP A 193 -16.62 2.04 -1.36
N VAL A 194 -15.31 1.89 -1.52
CA VAL A 194 -14.62 0.61 -1.73
C VAL A 194 -13.81 0.18 -0.50
N SER A 195 -14.02 0.80 0.66
CA SER A 195 -13.28 0.56 1.91
C SER A 195 -13.41 -0.86 2.45
N ARG A 196 -14.48 -1.58 2.07
CA ARG A 196 -14.71 -2.98 2.45
C ARG A 196 -14.34 -4.01 1.37
N HIS A 197 -13.85 -3.56 0.22
CA HIS A 197 -13.42 -4.48 -0.82
C HIS A 197 -12.26 -5.36 -0.31
N PRO A 198 -12.28 -6.69 -0.51
CA PRO A 198 -11.30 -7.59 0.11
C PRO A 198 -9.91 -7.52 -0.55
N SER A 199 -9.85 -7.16 -1.83
CA SER A 199 -8.58 -7.04 -2.59
C SER A 199 -8.34 -5.59 -2.95
N VAL A 200 -7.18 -5.06 -2.57
CA VAL A 200 -6.73 -3.73 -3.00
C VAL A 200 -6.22 -3.79 -4.44
N GLU A 201 -5.68 -4.94 -4.84
CA GLU A 201 -5.15 -5.19 -6.17
C GLU A 201 -6.25 -5.07 -7.23
N ASP A 202 -7.46 -5.58 -6.95
CA ASP A 202 -8.64 -5.39 -7.80
C ASP A 202 -9.01 -3.91 -7.95
N LEU A 203 -8.91 -3.13 -6.87
CA LEU A 203 -9.19 -1.69 -6.92
C LEU A 203 -8.15 -0.95 -7.76
N CYS A 204 -6.87 -1.31 -7.61
CA CYS A 204 -5.78 -0.78 -8.42
C CYS A 204 -5.99 -1.14 -9.91
N LEU A 205 -6.35 -2.38 -10.22
CA LEU A 205 -6.62 -2.85 -11.58
C LEU A 205 -7.84 -2.15 -12.21
N ALA A 206 -8.86 -1.83 -11.43
CA ALA A 206 -10.04 -1.12 -11.88
C ALA A 206 -9.79 0.39 -12.12
N ALA A 207 -8.81 0.96 -11.42
CA ALA A 207 -8.51 2.38 -11.47
C ALA A 207 -7.66 2.77 -12.68
N ASP A 208 -7.96 3.93 -13.25
CA ASP A 208 -7.20 4.56 -14.32
C ASP A 208 -6.13 5.51 -13.75
N ALA A 209 -6.34 6.05 -12.54
CA ALA A 209 -5.33 6.76 -11.77
C ALA A 209 -5.47 6.55 -10.25
N LEU A 210 -4.35 6.67 -9.54
CA LEU A 210 -4.29 6.67 -8.08
C LEU A 210 -4.13 8.10 -7.56
N VAL A 211 -4.97 8.49 -6.60
CA VAL A 211 -4.74 9.63 -5.69
C VAL A 211 -4.32 9.07 -4.34
N ALA A 212 -3.07 9.27 -3.97
CA ALA A 212 -2.50 8.80 -2.72
C ALA A 212 -1.75 9.92 -2.01
N ASP A 213 -1.38 9.70 -0.76
CA ASP A 213 -0.50 10.59 0.00
C ASP A 213 0.86 9.91 0.22
N TYR A 214 1.10 9.37 1.41
CA TYR A 214 2.36 8.78 1.85
C TYR A 214 2.26 7.25 1.99
N SER A 215 1.30 6.65 1.27
CA SER A 215 0.94 5.25 1.37
C SER A 215 1.89 4.35 0.59
N SER A 216 2.15 3.16 1.11
CA SER A 216 2.94 2.15 0.40
C SER A 216 2.25 1.63 -0.86
N ILE A 217 0.93 1.82 -0.99
CA ILE A 217 0.16 1.44 -2.20
C ILE A 217 0.70 2.15 -3.46
N THR A 218 1.30 3.32 -3.32
CA THR A 218 1.92 4.08 -4.42
C THR A 218 2.97 3.26 -5.14
N PHE A 219 3.78 2.49 -4.40
CA PHE A 219 4.82 1.65 -4.98
C PHE A 219 4.24 0.40 -5.66
N ASP A 220 3.19 -0.18 -5.09
CA ASP A 220 2.52 -1.33 -5.71
C ASP A 220 1.81 -0.92 -7.01
N TYR A 221 1.08 0.20 -6.98
CA TYR A 221 0.33 0.72 -8.13
C TYR A 221 1.24 1.15 -9.28
N ALA A 222 2.47 1.58 -8.99
CA ALA A 222 3.45 1.93 -10.01
C ALA A 222 3.77 0.75 -10.95
N ASN A 223 3.58 -0.51 -10.53
CA ASN A 223 3.72 -1.68 -11.40
C ASN A 223 2.74 -1.67 -12.60
N LEU A 224 1.57 -1.03 -12.47
CA LEU A 224 0.57 -0.90 -13.54
C LEU A 224 0.96 0.13 -14.61
N ASP A 225 2.00 0.94 -14.37
CA ASP A 225 2.39 2.07 -15.21
C ASP A 225 1.25 3.05 -15.53
N ARG A 226 0.38 3.27 -14.54
CA ARG A 226 -0.75 4.20 -14.64
C ARG A 226 -0.48 5.48 -13.86
N PRO A 227 -1.11 6.60 -14.22
CA PRO A 227 -0.93 7.87 -13.52
C PRO A 227 -1.15 7.80 -12.01
N ILE A 228 -0.27 8.51 -11.29
CA ILE A 228 -0.31 8.68 -9.84
C ILE A 228 -0.31 10.18 -9.57
N VAL A 229 -1.22 10.62 -8.70
CA VAL A 229 -1.28 11.98 -8.16
C VAL A 229 -1.06 11.91 -6.66
N ILE A 230 -0.04 12.60 -6.16
CA ILE A 230 0.20 12.74 -4.73
C ILE A 230 -0.57 13.94 -4.20
N TYR A 231 -1.50 13.70 -3.29
CA TYR A 231 -2.17 14.74 -2.52
C TYR A 231 -1.58 14.80 -1.10
N ALA A 232 -0.91 15.90 -0.78
CA ALA A 232 -0.08 16.00 0.43
C ALA A 232 -0.32 17.34 1.15
N ASP A 233 -1.44 17.44 1.86
CA ASP A 233 -1.85 18.64 2.60
C ASP A 233 -1.08 18.85 3.92
N ASP A 234 -0.40 17.82 4.43
CA ASP A 234 0.24 17.82 5.75
C ASP A 234 1.68 17.26 5.75
N TRP A 235 2.41 17.39 4.63
CA TRP A 235 3.73 16.76 4.45
C TRP A 235 4.79 17.18 5.47
N GLU A 236 4.86 18.47 5.79
CA GLU A 236 5.83 19.00 6.75
C GLU A 236 5.64 18.34 8.12
N ILE A 237 4.39 18.25 8.58
CA ILE A 237 4.04 17.61 9.85
C ILE A 237 4.29 16.11 9.77
N TYR A 238 3.82 15.45 8.70
CA TYR A 238 3.92 14.01 8.55
C TYR A 238 5.38 13.54 8.51
N SER A 239 6.23 14.19 7.72
CA SER A 239 7.64 13.83 7.56
C SER A 239 8.44 14.00 8.86
N GLN A 240 8.13 15.01 9.67
CA GLN A 240 8.73 15.23 10.98
C GLN A 240 8.26 14.20 12.01
N VAL A 241 6.96 13.89 12.03
CA VAL A 241 6.37 12.99 13.04
C VAL A 241 6.71 11.53 12.77
N ARG A 242 6.64 11.10 11.50
CA ARG A 242 6.81 9.69 11.11
C ARG A 242 8.23 9.36 10.67
N GLY A 243 8.98 10.35 10.20
CA GLY A 243 10.23 10.13 9.47
C GLY A 243 9.99 9.51 8.11
N VAL A 244 10.79 9.92 7.12
CA VAL A 244 10.73 9.37 5.76
C VAL A 244 12.10 8.92 5.28
N THR A 245 12.11 7.99 4.33
CA THR A 245 13.32 7.41 3.75
C THR A 245 13.88 8.24 2.60
N PHE A 246 13.03 9.05 1.95
CA PHE A 246 13.36 10.05 0.93
C PHE A 246 12.25 11.10 0.85
N ASP A 247 12.49 12.19 0.11
CA ASP A 247 11.54 13.29 -0.05
C ASP A 247 10.59 13.05 -1.23
N LEU A 248 9.36 12.60 -0.92
CA LEU A 248 8.33 12.28 -1.90
C LEU A 248 7.89 13.52 -2.71
N LEU A 249 7.98 14.72 -2.14
CA LEU A 249 7.53 15.97 -2.78
C LEU A 249 8.67 16.73 -3.46
N SER A 250 9.85 16.12 -3.58
CA SER A 250 11.04 16.79 -4.13
C SER A 250 10.93 17.17 -5.62
N GLY A 251 9.98 16.58 -6.36
CA GLY A 251 9.85 16.73 -7.81
C GLY A 251 10.97 16.06 -8.59
N ARG A 252 11.85 15.30 -7.93
CA ARG A 252 12.99 14.64 -8.57
C ARG A 252 12.58 13.31 -9.21
N PRO A 253 13.10 12.98 -10.41
CA PRO A 253 12.99 11.64 -10.97
C PRO A 253 13.47 10.58 -9.98
N GLY A 254 12.67 9.53 -9.78
CA GLY A 254 12.95 8.44 -8.86
C GLY A 254 12.49 8.68 -7.41
N ASP A 255 12.13 9.90 -7.02
CA ASP A 255 11.53 10.19 -5.71
C ASP A 255 10.02 10.41 -5.84
N THR A 256 9.61 11.33 -6.73
CA THR A 256 8.20 11.70 -6.92
C THR A 256 7.57 10.86 -8.04
N PRO A 257 6.40 10.22 -7.82
CA PRO A 257 5.81 9.27 -8.77
C PRO A 257 4.92 9.91 -9.86
N GLY A 258 4.68 11.21 -9.81
CA GLY A 258 3.77 11.89 -10.72
C GLY A 258 3.42 13.30 -10.27
N ALA A 259 2.24 13.79 -10.65
CA ALA A 259 1.80 15.14 -10.28
C ALA A 259 1.58 15.25 -8.77
N VAL A 260 1.82 16.43 -8.21
CA VAL A 260 1.64 16.74 -6.78
C VAL A 260 0.61 17.85 -6.63
N ALA A 261 -0.25 17.71 -5.63
CA ALA A 261 -1.15 18.74 -5.15
C ALA A 261 -1.08 18.82 -3.62
N THR A 262 -1.08 20.03 -3.08
CA THR A 262 -1.07 20.30 -1.64
C THR A 262 -2.36 20.95 -1.16
N THR A 263 -3.18 21.43 -2.11
CA THR A 263 -4.51 21.99 -1.85
C THR A 263 -5.57 21.34 -2.73
N GLU A 264 -6.82 21.38 -2.29
CA GLU A 264 -7.95 20.84 -3.08
C GLU A 264 -8.07 21.53 -4.45
N ASP A 265 -7.78 22.83 -4.53
CA ASP A 265 -7.82 23.59 -5.79
C ASP A 265 -6.75 23.10 -6.76
N GLU A 266 -5.53 22.86 -6.27
CA GLU A 266 -4.46 22.25 -7.07
C GLU A 266 -4.81 20.84 -7.52
N LEU A 267 -5.49 20.05 -6.68
CA LEU A 267 -5.92 18.71 -7.03
C LEU A 267 -6.94 18.74 -8.17
N ILE A 268 -7.97 19.59 -8.05
CA ILE A 268 -8.99 19.79 -9.09
C ILE A 268 -8.33 20.28 -10.39
N ASP A 269 -7.47 21.29 -10.33
CA ASP A 269 -6.76 21.80 -11.50
C ASP A 269 -5.89 20.72 -12.16
N THR A 270 -5.18 19.92 -11.36
CA THR A 270 -4.30 18.84 -11.84
C THR A 270 -5.06 17.88 -12.75
N PHE A 271 -6.31 17.54 -12.40
CA PHE A 271 -7.17 16.69 -13.21
C PHE A 271 -7.78 17.42 -14.42
N ARG A 272 -8.33 18.62 -14.23
CA ARG A 272 -9.02 19.38 -15.29
C ARG A 272 -8.07 19.86 -16.40
N SER A 273 -6.85 20.23 -16.04
CA SER A 273 -5.80 20.63 -16.99
C SER A 273 -5.15 19.45 -17.72
N GLY A 274 -5.37 18.22 -17.23
CA GLY A 274 -4.72 17.01 -17.76
C GLY A 274 -3.27 16.82 -17.31
N ARG A 275 -2.73 17.67 -16.42
CA ARG A 275 -1.35 17.57 -15.90
C ARG A 275 -1.05 16.20 -15.27
N TRP A 276 -2.03 15.56 -14.64
CA TRP A 276 -1.90 14.23 -14.05
C TRP A 276 -1.42 13.13 -15.01
N ARG A 277 -1.68 13.29 -16.32
CA ARG A 277 -1.26 12.36 -17.39
C ARG A 277 -0.33 13.02 -18.41
N GLY A 278 0.23 14.18 -18.08
CA GLY A 278 1.16 14.90 -18.93
C GLY A 278 2.53 14.21 -19.04
N THR A 279 3.38 14.75 -19.91
CA THR A 279 4.73 14.24 -20.17
C THR A 279 5.63 14.28 -18.93
N GLU A 280 5.56 15.34 -18.14
CA GLU A 280 6.30 15.48 -16.89
C GLU A 280 5.90 14.42 -15.85
N ALA A 281 4.59 14.25 -15.63
CA ALA A 281 4.07 13.23 -14.73
C ALA A 281 4.43 11.81 -15.20
N ALA A 282 4.44 11.56 -16.51
CA ALA A 282 4.89 10.29 -17.08
C ALA A 282 6.39 10.05 -16.90
N ALA A 283 7.24 11.08 -17.06
CA ALA A 283 8.68 10.98 -16.83
C ALA A 283 9.02 10.69 -15.36
N LEU A 284 8.33 11.38 -14.43
CA LEU A 284 8.45 11.13 -12.99
C LEU A 284 8.03 9.70 -12.64
N ARG A 285 6.89 9.23 -13.16
CA ARG A 285 6.42 7.85 -12.98
C ARG A 285 7.43 6.83 -13.52
N ALA A 286 7.99 7.05 -14.71
CA ALA A 286 8.94 6.12 -15.31
C ALA A 286 10.20 5.95 -14.43
N ALA A 287 10.78 7.05 -13.95
CA ALA A 287 11.94 7.01 -13.06
C ALA A 287 11.60 6.40 -11.68
N PHE A 288 10.39 6.65 -11.16
CA PHE A 288 9.91 6.03 -9.93
C PHE A 288 9.79 4.51 -10.07
N ARG A 289 9.24 4.03 -11.19
CA ARG A 289 9.15 2.60 -11.52
C ARG A 289 10.52 1.95 -11.64
N GLU A 290 11.46 2.60 -12.34
CA GLU A 290 12.83 2.10 -12.46
C GLU A 290 13.48 1.85 -11.08
N ARG A 291 13.22 2.75 -10.12
CA ARG A 291 13.74 2.60 -8.77
C ARG A 291 13.01 1.57 -7.91
N PHE A 292 11.69 1.47 -8.00
CA PHE A 292 10.89 0.74 -7.01
C PHE A 292 10.17 -0.52 -7.52
N CYS A 293 10.06 -0.72 -8.83
CA CYS A 293 9.41 -1.88 -9.46
C CYS A 293 10.44 -2.84 -10.07
N GLN A 294 11.61 -2.98 -9.42
CA GLN A 294 12.77 -3.68 -10.00
C GLN A 294 12.56 -5.19 -10.14
N TYR A 295 11.83 -5.79 -9.19
CA TYR A 295 11.72 -7.24 -9.07
C TYR A 295 10.34 -7.79 -9.42
N ASP A 296 9.29 -6.96 -9.43
CA ASP A 296 7.94 -7.41 -9.77
C ASP A 296 7.78 -7.66 -11.29
N ASP A 297 7.40 -8.88 -11.67
CA ASP A 297 7.27 -9.32 -13.07
C ASP A 297 6.13 -10.32 -13.32
N GLY A 298 5.27 -10.56 -12.33
CA GLY A 298 4.20 -11.57 -12.41
C GLY A 298 4.57 -12.95 -11.86
N HIS A 299 5.81 -13.16 -11.44
CA HIS A 299 6.32 -14.45 -10.97
C HIS A 299 6.94 -14.40 -9.57
N ALA A 300 6.62 -13.39 -8.75
CA ALA A 300 7.15 -13.24 -7.40
C ALA A 300 6.75 -14.41 -6.48
N ALA A 301 5.47 -14.81 -6.50
CA ALA A 301 4.97 -15.94 -5.75
C ALA A 301 5.69 -17.25 -6.12
N GLU A 302 5.92 -17.45 -7.42
CA GLU A 302 6.63 -18.61 -7.93
C GLU A 302 8.10 -18.63 -7.49
N ARG A 303 8.80 -17.49 -7.58
CA ARG A 303 10.19 -17.37 -7.09
C ARG A 303 10.30 -17.67 -5.61
N VAL A 304 9.39 -17.14 -4.80
CA VAL A 304 9.34 -17.38 -3.36
C VAL A 304 9.11 -18.86 -3.04
N VAL A 305 8.21 -19.54 -3.75
CA VAL A 305 7.95 -20.96 -3.52
C VAL A 305 9.13 -21.83 -3.95
N ARG A 306 9.75 -21.54 -5.12
CA ARG A 306 10.89 -22.30 -5.66
C ARG A 306 12.18 -22.15 -4.84
N HIS A 307 12.26 -21.15 -3.97
CA HIS A 307 13.40 -20.95 -3.07
C HIS A 307 13.49 -22.04 -1.99
N PHE A 308 12.38 -22.72 -1.66
CA PHE A 308 12.31 -23.76 -0.61
C PHE A 308 12.23 -25.19 -1.15
#